data_AF-A0AAV3JHP2-F1
#
_entry.id   AF-A0AAV3JHP2-F1
#
_cell.length_a   1.000
_cell.length_b   1.000
_cell.length_c   1.000
_cell.angle_alpha   90.00
_cell.angle_beta   90.00
_cell.angle_gamma   90.00
#
_symmetry.space_group_name_H-M   'P 1'
#
loop_
_entity.id
_entity.type
_entity.pdbx_description
1 polymer ?
#
loop_
_entity_poly.entity_id
_entity_poly.type
_entity_poly.pdbx_seq_one_letter_code
_entity_poly.pdbx_strand_id
1 'polypeptide(L)'
;MKKKYLLLLPIVLIIVAVVGILNHKKMPDEGRYYLTEKNYNNHTISLNKTEFFTITDDQVTYTKNGELEKISYDSKNNELLLNNGKKFWTHFASGELQLTDPKNTDMTLNYASKNSPLFKSYEKGTAKFKEEN
;
A
#
# COMPACT_ATOMS: atom_id res chain seq x y z
N MET A 1 -41.39 29.01 16.45
CA MET A 1 -40.06 28.70 15.86
C MET A 1 -39.93 27.24 15.39
N LYS A 2 -40.78 26.64 14.53
CA LYS A 2 -40.69 25.15 14.35
C LYS A 2 -41.07 24.55 12.97
N LYS A 3 -41.01 25.28 11.84
CA LYS A 3 -41.24 24.68 10.50
C LYS A 3 -40.11 24.89 9.47
N LYS A 4 -39.39 26.01 9.53
CA LYS A 4 -38.28 26.32 8.60
C LYS A 4 -37.06 25.40 8.76
N TYR A 5 -36.79 24.92 9.98
CA TYR A 5 -35.68 24.00 10.24
C TYR A 5 -35.98 22.54 9.82
N LEU A 6 -37.25 22.16 9.69
CA LEU A 6 -37.64 20.81 9.27
C LEU A 6 -37.38 20.59 7.77
N LEU A 7 -37.50 21.64 6.95
CA LEU A 7 -37.23 21.65 5.51
C LEU A 7 -35.72 21.62 5.18
N LEU A 8 -34.87 22.07 6.11
CA LEU A 8 -33.41 22.03 5.95
C LEU A 8 -32.82 20.67 6.31
N LEU A 9 -33.53 19.87 7.12
CA LEU A 9 -33.07 18.56 7.60
C LEU A 9 -32.74 17.56 6.47
N PRO A 10 -33.56 17.39 5.42
CA PRO A 10 -33.20 16.51 4.30
C PRO A 10 -32.00 17.05 3.51
N ILE A 11 -31.85 18.37 3.36
CA ILE A 11 -30.72 19.00 2.67
C ILE A 11 -29.41 18.74 3.43
N VAL A 12 -29.42 18.90 4.76
CA VAL A 12 -28.27 18.62 5.61
C VAL A 12 -27.89 17.14 5.57
N LEU A 13 -28.87 16.22 5.59
CA LEU A 13 -28.62 14.78 5.46
C LEU A 13 -28.01 14.40 4.10
N ILE A 14 -28.46 15.00 3.00
CA ILE A 14 -27.87 14.80 1.67
C ILE A 14 -26.42 15.29 1.64
N ILE A 15 -26.13 16.47 2.22
CA ILE A 15 -24.76 17.00 2.28
C ILE A 15 -23.85 16.08 3.10
N VAL A 16 -24.30 15.60 4.26
CA VAL A 16 -23.53 14.67 5.11
C VAL A 16 -23.29 13.33 4.40
N ALA A 17 -24.29 12.79 3.70
CA ALA A 17 -24.16 11.55 2.94
C ALA A 17 -23.18 11.71 1.75
N VAL A 18 -23.26 12.82 1.01
CA VAL A 18 -22.36 13.11 -0.12
C VAL A 18 -20.92 13.31 0.35
N VAL A 19 -20.71 14.02 1.47
CA VAL A 19 -19.37 14.17 2.08
C VAL A 19 -18.82 12.82 2.58
N GLY A 20 -19.67 11.95 3.13
CA GLY A 20 -19.28 10.60 3.55
C GLY A 20 -18.84 9.70 2.39
N ILE A 21 -19.55 9.78 1.24
CA ILE A 21 -19.24 9.03 0.01
C ILE A 21 -17.96 9.57 -0.65
N LEU A 22 -17.77 10.90 -0.68
CA LEU A 22 -16.56 11.54 -1.23
C LEU A 22 -15.31 11.33 -0.36
N ASN A 23 -15.48 11.03 0.93
CA ASN A 23 -14.39 10.74 1.86
C ASN A 23 -13.98 9.26 1.91
N HIS A 24 -14.47 8.42 0.99
CA HIS A 24 -13.82 7.13 0.77
C HIS A 24 -12.36 7.40 0.42
N LYS A 25 -11.45 7.09 1.34
CA LYS A 25 -10.01 7.16 1.12
C LYS A 25 -9.75 6.29 -0.10
N LYS A 26 -9.27 6.89 -1.18
CA LYS A 26 -8.88 6.16 -2.37
C LYS A 26 -7.72 5.26 -2.00
N MET A 27 -8.00 4.00 -1.71
CA MET A 27 -6.98 3.00 -1.43
C MET A 27 -6.23 2.66 -2.73
N PRO A 28 -4.99 2.16 -2.62
CA PRO A 28 -4.30 1.54 -3.73
C PRO A 28 -5.05 0.28 -4.18
N ASP A 29 -4.67 -0.26 -5.34
CA ASP A 29 -5.23 -1.52 -5.82
C ASP A 29 -5.15 -2.61 -4.72
N GLU A 30 -6.27 -3.29 -4.50
CA GLU A 30 -6.32 -4.36 -3.52
C GLU A 30 -5.37 -5.50 -3.89
N GLY A 31 -4.79 -6.11 -2.87
CA GLY A 31 -3.96 -7.28 -3.07
C GLY A 31 -2.96 -7.52 -1.97
N ARG A 32 -2.25 -8.65 -2.13
CA ARG A 32 -1.12 -8.99 -1.29
C ARG A 32 0.16 -8.67 -2.05
N TYR A 33 1.01 -7.86 -1.43
CA TYR A 33 2.28 -7.38 -1.98
C TYR A 33 3.42 -7.99 -1.17
N TYR A 34 4.15 -8.92 -1.78
CA TYR A 34 5.26 -9.66 -1.15
C TYR A 34 6.57 -8.92 -1.34
N LEU A 35 7.42 -8.87 -0.32
CA LEU A 35 8.74 -8.25 -0.43
C LEU A 35 9.55 -8.96 -1.53
N THR A 36 10.20 -8.16 -2.38
CA THR A 36 11.14 -8.66 -3.38
C THR A 36 12.56 -8.51 -2.85
N GLU A 37 13.34 -9.59 -2.95
CA GLU A 37 14.71 -9.64 -2.43
C GLU A 37 15.70 -9.87 -3.56
N LYS A 38 16.72 -9.01 -3.62
CA LYS A 38 17.84 -9.14 -4.54
C LYS A 38 18.86 -10.12 -3.96
N ASN A 39 19.14 -11.19 -4.70
CA ASN A 39 20.26 -12.07 -4.45
C ASN A 39 21.44 -11.66 -5.33
N TYR A 40 22.43 -11.03 -4.71
CA TYR A 40 23.63 -10.51 -5.39
C TYR A 40 24.57 -11.62 -5.86
N ASN A 41 24.56 -12.81 -5.24
CA ASN A 41 25.44 -13.91 -5.65
C ASN A 41 25.11 -14.43 -7.06
N ASN A 42 23.82 -14.43 -7.43
CA ASN A 42 23.35 -14.96 -8.73
C ASN A 42 22.56 -13.93 -9.56
N HIS A 43 22.54 -12.67 -9.11
CA HIS A 43 21.88 -11.52 -9.74
C HIS A 43 20.39 -11.77 -10.04
N THR A 44 19.67 -12.40 -9.09
CA THR A 44 18.23 -12.67 -9.21
C THR A 44 17.40 -11.88 -8.22
N ILE A 45 16.13 -11.68 -8.55
CA ILE A 45 15.11 -11.19 -7.62
C ILE A 45 14.14 -12.33 -7.31
N SER A 46 13.81 -12.50 -6.05
CA SER A 46 12.82 -13.48 -5.58
C SER A 46 11.80 -12.89 -4.62
N LEU A 47 10.68 -13.58 -4.41
CA LEU A 47 9.68 -13.18 -3.40
C LEU A 47 10.05 -13.74 -2.03
N ASN A 48 10.11 -12.87 -1.03
CA ASN A 48 10.03 -13.27 0.36
C ASN A 48 8.56 -13.46 0.75
N LYS A 49 8.17 -14.72 1.01
CA LYS A 49 6.79 -15.09 1.35
C LYS A 49 6.45 -14.90 2.84
N THR A 50 7.43 -14.58 3.69
CA THR A 50 7.21 -14.32 5.12
C THR A 50 6.98 -12.84 5.43
N GLU A 51 7.22 -11.95 4.47
CA GLU A 51 7.04 -10.50 4.60
C GLU A 51 6.18 -9.93 3.48
N PHE A 52 5.00 -9.40 3.82
CA PHE A 52 4.07 -8.86 2.85
C PHE A 52 3.08 -7.84 3.43
N PHE A 53 2.58 -6.95 2.58
CA PHE A 53 1.39 -6.15 2.86
C PHE A 53 0.15 -6.83 2.31
N THR A 54 -0.99 -6.68 2.99
CA THR A 54 -2.31 -6.96 2.41
C THR A 54 -3.14 -5.68 2.45
N ILE A 55 -3.60 -5.23 1.29
CA ILE A 55 -4.40 -4.03 1.08
C ILE A 55 -5.80 -4.46 0.67
N THR A 56 -6.80 -3.93 1.37
CA THR A 56 -8.23 -4.03 1.08
C THR A 56 -8.81 -2.61 0.94
N ASP A 57 -10.07 -2.52 0.53
CA ASP A 57 -10.83 -1.28 0.40
C ASP A 57 -10.82 -0.41 1.67
N ASP A 58 -10.65 -1.01 2.85
CA ASP A 58 -10.77 -0.34 4.16
C ASP A 58 -9.50 -0.40 5.02
N GLN A 59 -8.56 -1.29 4.73
CA GLN A 59 -7.46 -1.61 5.65
C GLN A 59 -6.16 -1.94 4.92
N VAL A 60 -5.06 -1.59 5.58
CA VAL A 60 -3.74 -2.10 5.24
C VAL A 60 -3.20 -2.88 6.44
N THR A 61 -2.71 -4.08 6.18
CA THR A 61 -1.98 -4.90 7.15
C THR A 61 -0.58 -5.19 6.64
N TYR A 62 0.35 -5.33 7.56
CA TYR A 62 1.70 -5.80 7.29
C TYR A 62 1.93 -7.08 8.08
N THR A 63 2.44 -8.10 7.41
CA THR A 63 2.81 -9.38 8.01
C THR A 63 4.30 -9.58 7.84
N LYS A 64 4.99 -9.89 8.94
CA LYS A 64 6.42 -10.23 8.93
C LYS A 64 6.64 -11.42 9.85
N ASN A 65 7.19 -12.51 9.32
CA ASN A 65 7.49 -13.73 10.08
C ASN A 65 6.29 -14.29 10.88
N GLY A 66 5.08 -14.16 10.32
CA GLY A 66 3.85 -14.64 10.93
C GLY A 66 3.18 -13.66 11.91
N GLU A 67 3.86 -12.56 12.28
CA GLU A 67 3.25 -11.48 13.05
C GLU A 67 2.51 -10.53 12.12
N LEU A 68 1.25 -10.24 12.45
CA LEU A 68 0.39 -9.33 11.68
C LEU A 68 0.16 -8.05 12.47
N GLU A 69 0.39 -6.92 11.82
CA GLU A 69 0.02 -5.62 12.34
C GLU A 69 -0.91 -4.87 11.36
N LYS A 70 -1.87 -4.14 11.93
CA LYS A 70 -2.67 -3.16 11.18
C LYS A 70 -1.86 -1.87 11.10
N ILE A 71 -1.77 -1.30 9.91
CA ILE A 71 -1.01 -0.07 9.68
C ILE A 71 -1.87 0.99 9.02
N SER A 72 -1.44 2.24 9.16
CA SER A 72 -2.19 3.37 8.59
C SER A 72 -1.67 3.69 7.20
N TYR A 73 -2.60 3.90 6.27
CA TYR A 73 -2.32 4.48 4.97
C TYR A 73 -2.94 5.87 4.84
N ASP A 74 -2.11 6.84 4.46
CA ASP A 74 -2.52 8.18 4.09
C ASP A 74 -2.54 8.30 2.56
N SER A 75 -3.70 8.09 1.97
CA SER A 75 -3.92 8.18 0.53
C SER A 75 -3.74 9.59 -0.04
N LYS A 76 -3.74 10.65 0.80
CA LYS A 76 -3.54 12.02 0.30
C LYS A 76 -2.07 12.29 0.02
N ASN A 77 -1.21 11.75 0.87
CA ASN A 77 0.24 11.92 0.80
C ASN A 77 0.96 10.68 0.24
N ASN A 78 0.22 9.62 -0.08
CA ASN A 78 0.73 8.30 -0.46
C ASN A 78 1.74 7.76 0.57
N GLU A 79 1.39 7.80 1.85
CA GLU A 79 2.29 7.39 2.94
C GLU A 79 1.78 6.15 3.68
N LEU A 80 2.70 5.25 4.03
CA LEU A 80 2.48 4.20 5.01
C LEU A 80 3.13 4.58 6.34
N LEU A 81 2.37 4.44 7.42
CA LEU A 81 2.82 4.63 8.80
C LEU A 81 2.70 3.31 9.55
N LEU A 82 3.85 2.72 9.90
CA LEU A 82 3.95 1.55 10.76
C LEU A 82 3.70 1.94 12.23
N ASN A 83 3.31 0.96 13.06
CA ASN A 83 2.99 1.22 14.47
C ASN A 83 4.20 1.65 15.30
N ASN A 84 5.42 1.30 14.85
CA ASN A 84 6.67 1.78 15.44
C ASN A 84 6.98 3.26 15.10
N GLY A 85 6.07 3.95 14.41
CA GLY A 85 6.23 5.36 14.01
C GLY A 85 7.04 5.57 12.74
N LYS A 86 7.56 4.49 12.11
CA LYS A 86 8.27 4.59 10.85
C LYS A 86 7.33 4.93 9.71
N LYS A 87 7.72 5.90 8.90
CA LYS A 87 6.98 6.38 7.73
C LYS A 87 7.69 6.00 6.45
N PHE A 88 6.92 5.70 5.41
CA PHE A 88 7.42 5.47 4.06
C PHE A 88 6.55 6.19 3.06
N TRP A 89 7.17 6.81 2.05
CA TRP A 89 6.47 7.20 0.84
C TRP A 89 6.21 5.96 -0.01
N THR A 90 5.05 5.91 -0.64
CA THR A 90 4.60 4.78 -1.46
C THR A 90 4.47 5.17 -2.92
N HIS A 91 4.89 4.27 -3.79
CA HIS A 91 4.60 4.34 -5.21
C HIS A 91 4.03 3.00 -5.69
N PHE A 92 2.77 3.03 -6.15
CA PHE A 92 2.09 1.87 -6.71
C PHE A 92 2.06 1.97 -8.23
N ALA A 93 2.53 0.93 -8.91
CA ALA A 93 2.50 0.87 -10.37
C ALA A 93 2.46 -0.58 -10.86
N SER A 94 1.51 -0.92 -11.73
CA SER A 94 1.47 -2.21 -12.42
C SER A 94 1.57 -3.43 -11.48
N GLY A 95 0.90 -3.38 -10.33
CA GLY A 95 0.95 -4.44 -9.32
C GLY A 95 2.22 -4.50 -8.47
N GLU A 96 3.12 -3.52 -8.60
CA GLU A 96 4.29 -3.30 -7.74
C GLU A 96 4.00 -2.21 -6.70
N LEU A 97 4.69 -2.28 -5.56
CA LEU A 97 4.71 -1.30 -4.49
C LEU A 97 6.17 -1.01 -4.11
N GLN A 98 6.60 0.23 -4.30
CA GLN A 98 7.88 0.72 -3.81
C GLN A 98 7.67 1.57 -2.55
N LEU A 99 8.48 1.29 -1.54
CA LEU A 99 8.57 2.07 -0.30
C LEU A 99 9.90 2.81 -0.25
N THR A 100 9.84 4.12 -0.02
CA THR A 100 11.02 4.97 0.15
C THR A 100 11.01 5.56 1.56
N ASP A 101 12.12 5.41 2.29
CA ASP A 101 12.28 6.05 3.59
C ASP A 101 12.55 7.55 3.37
N PRO A 102 11.70 8.47 3.86
CA PRO A 102 11.91 9.90 3.66
C PRO A 102 13.18 10.42 4.33
N LYS A 103 13.77 9.66 5.27
CA LYS A 103 15.05 9.99 5.91
C LYS A 103 16.26 9.38 5.19
N ASN A 104 16.05 8.43 4.29
CA ASN A 104 17.09 7.77 3.51
C ASN A 104 16.53 7.34 2.15
N THR A 105 16.54 8.28 1.20
CA THR A 105 15.93 8.10 -0.12
C THR A 105 16.71 7.12 -1.02
N ASP A 106 17.95 6.81 -0.67
CA ASP A 106 18.81 5.91 -1.45
C ASP A 106 18.43 4.44 -1.23
N MET A 107 17.71 4.14 -0.16
CA MET A 107 17.22 2.79 0.14
C MET A 107 15.72 2.68 -0.11
N THR A 108 15.37 1.89 -1.12
CA THR A 108 13.98 1.53 -1.41
C THR A 108 13.72 0.05 -1.11
N LEU A 109 12.52 -0.24 -0.60
CA LEU A 109 12.01 -1.61 -0.48
C LEU A 109 10.96 -1.82 -1.56
N ASN A 110 11.07 -2.90 -2.32
CA ASN A 110 10.17 -3.16 -3.45
C ASN A 110 9.35 -4.42 -3.15
N TYR A 111 8.06 -4.36 -3.45
CA TYR A 111 7.09 -5.41 -3.20
C TYR A 111 6.27 -5.69 -4.45
N ALA A 112 5.91 -6.94 -4.68
CA ALA A 112 5.15 -7.35 -5.86
C ALA A 112 3.88 -8.11 -5.47
N SER A 113 2.77 -7.76 -6.12
CA SER A 113 1.52 -8.50 -6.07
C SER A 113 1.39 -9.48 -7.23
N LYS A 114 0.42 -10.41 -7.15
CA LYS A 114 0.08 -11.33 -8.24
C LYS A 114 -0.26 -10.64 -9.57
N ASN A 115 -0.61 -9.36 -9.52
CA ASN A 115 -0.94 -8.55 -10.68
C ASN A 115 0.31 -7.99 -11.39
N SER A 116 1.49 -8.11 -10.77
CA SER A 116 2.74 -7.72 -11.42
C SER A 116 3.05 -8.60 -12.63
N PRO A 117 3.50 -8.01 -13.75
CA PRO A 117 3.96 -8.78 -14.91
C PRO A 117 5.19 -9.65 -14.60
N LEU A 118 5.95 -9.32 -13.54
CA LEU A 118 7.16 -10.03 -13.13
C LEU A 118 6.89 -11.03 -12.00
N PHE A 119 5.68 -11.08 -11.43
CA PHE A 119 5.37 -11.90 -10.25
C PHE A 119 5.79 -13.37 -10.38
N LYS A 120 5.45 -14.02 -11.50
CA LYS A 120 5.83 -15.43 -11.74
C LYS A 120 7.33 -15.64 -11.82
N SER A 121 8.07 -14.64 -12.32
CA SER A 121 9.53 -14.69 -12.42
C SER A 121 10.17 -14.48 -11.04
N TYR A 122 9.61 -13.58 -10.21
CA TYR A 122 10.03 -13.44 -8.81
C TYR A 122 9.73 -14.69 -7.99
N GLU A 123 8.55 -15.29 -8.16
CA GLU A 123 8.19 -16.52 -7.44
C GLU A 123 9.14 -17.68 -7.75
N LYS A 124 9.61 -17.78 -8.99
CA LYS A 124 10.59 -18.78 -9.41
C LYS A 124 12.04 -18.40 -9.11
N GLY A 125 12.30 -17.16 -8.64
CA GLY A 125 13.66 -16.64 -8.47
C GLY A 125 14.45 -16.52 -9.78
N THR A 126 13.78 -16.31 -10.91
CA THR A 126 14.41 -16.23 -12.24
C THR A 126 14.48 -14.82 -12.81
N ALA A 127 13.80 -13.85 -12.19
CA ALA A 127 13.92 -12.44 -12.59
C ALA A 127 15.35 -11.96 -12.36
N LYS A 128 15.94 -11.28 -13.35
CA LYS A 128 17.30 -10.75 -13.27
C LYS A 128 17.27 -9.26 -12.97
N PHE A 129 18.25 -8.80 -12.20
CA PHE A 129 18.54 -7.38 -12.06
C PHE A 129 19.94 -7.08 -12.60
N LYS A 130 20.11 -5.86 -13.10
CA LYS A 130 21.43 -5.33 -13.44
C LYS A 130 21.90 -4.48 -12.27
N GLU A 131 23.18 -4.59 -11.95
CA GLU A 131 23.81 -3.61 -11.06
C GLU A 131 23.91 -2.29 -11.82
N GLU A 132 23.49 -1.21 -11.17
CA GLU A 132 23.75 0.14 -11.66
C GLU A 132 25.19 0.47 -11.26
N ASN A 133 26.06 0.63 -12.26
CA ASN A 133 27.46 1.05 -12.12
C ASN A 133 27.56 2.54 -11.79
#